data_AF-A0A4C2EHH5-F1
#
_entry.id   AF-A0A4C2EHH5-F1
#
_cell.length_a   1.000
_cell.length_b   1.000
_cell.length_c   1.000
_cell.angle_alpha   90.00
_cell.angle_beta   90.00
_cell.angle_gamma   90.00
#
_symmetry.space_group_name_H-M   'P 1'
#
loop_
_entity.id
_entity.type
_entity.pdbx_description
1 polymer ?
#
loop_
_entity_poly.entity_id
_entity_poly.type
_entity_poly.pdbx_seq_one_letter_code
_entity_poly.pdbx_strand_id
1 'polypeptide(L)'
;MSKNKILVLGAGYGGVRTAKKLAKKYKKNNDVEITLIDRNPYHTLMTELHEVAGGRVHPESVQVVKTTYGEYSYDYLVIGTGSEPAFFGVPGVKENGFTLWSFEDALKIRKHIQDMFAKASLERNAAKRKEMLTFIVAGSGFTGIEMAGELL
;
A
#
# COMPACT_ATOMS: atom_id res chain seq x y z
N MET A 1 -20.27 7.55 -31.63
CA MET A 1 -19.41 6.35 -31.54
C MET A 1 -19.28 5.97 -30.07
N SER A 2 -19.04 4.69 -29.75
CA SER A 2 -18.70 4.29 -28.38
C SER A 2 -17.29 4.80 -28.04
N LYS A 3 -17.11 5.34 -26.83
CA LYS A 3 -15.78 5.69 -26.34
C LYS A 3 -15.02 4.43 -25.95
N ASN A 4 -13.73 4.39 -26.26
CA ASN A 4 -12.81 3.37 -25.77
C ASN A 4 -12.56 3.61 -24.27
N LYS A 5 -12.91 2.63 -23.43
CA LYS A 5 -12.82 2.68 -21.98
C LYS A 5 -11.53 2.03 -21.50
N ILE A 6 -10.66 2.84 -20.91
CA ILE A 6 -9.45 2.37 -20.21
C ILE A 6 -9.72 2.42 -18.70
N LEU A 7 -9.76 1.26 -18.08
CA LEU A 7 -9.95 1.11 -16.64
C LEU A 7 -8.60 0.86 -15.96
N VAL A 8 -8.29 1.64 -14.94
CA VAL A 8 -7.08 1.53 -14.13
C VAL A 8 -7.49 1.18 -12.71
N LEU A 9 -7.03 0.04 -12.20
CA LEU A 9 -7.28 -0.41 -10.82
C LEU A 9 -6.05 -0.19 -9.96
N GLY A 10 -6.25 0.40 -8.79
CA GLY A 10 -5.19 0.80 -7.88
C GLY A 10 -4.71 2.22 -8.20
N ALA A 11 -4.71 3.09 -7.21
CA ALA A 11 -4.12 4.43 -7.25
C ALA A 11 -2.78 4.49 -6.51
N GLY A 12 -2.01 3.39 -6.52
CA GLY A 12 -0.55 3.43 -6.30
C GLY A 12 0.19 4.12 -7.47
N TYR A 13 1.52 4.03 -7.53
CA TYR A 13 2.30 4.68 -8.61
C TYR A 13 1.90 4.23 -9.99
N GLY A 14 1.92 2.91 -10.23
CA GLY A 14 1.62 2.35 -11.54
C GLY A 14 0.32 2.91 -12.07
N GLY A 15 -0.73 2.90 -11.24
CA GLY A 15 -2.04 3.45 -11.57
C GLY A 15 -2.05 4.96 -11.79
N VAL A 16 -1.64 5.77 -10.80
CA VAL A 16 -1.71 7.25 -10.91
C VAL A 16 -0.78 7.78 -12.00
N ARG A 17 0.42 7.21 -12.16
CA ARG A 17 1.36 7.58 -13.24
C ARG A 17 0.80 7.18 -14.60
N THR A 18 0.15 6.03 -14.72
CA THR A 18 -0.50 5.58 -15.97
C THR A 18 -1.70 6.45 -16.29
N ALA A 19 -2.63 6.65 -15.36
CA ALA A 19 -3.80 7.52 -15.53
C ALA A 19 -3.39 8.95 -15.94
N LYS A 20 -2.40 9.57 -15.26
CA LYS A 20 -1.88 10.90 -15.64
C LYS A 20 -1.21 10.91 -17.03
N LYS A 21 -0.44 9.87 -17.40
CA LYS A 21 0.17 9.76 -18.74
C LYS A 21 -0.90 9.60 -19.83
N LEU A 22 -1.89 8.73 -19.62
CA LEU A 22 -3.00 8.50 -20.54
C LEU A 22 -3.85 9.77 -20.71
N ALA A 23 -4.24 10.43 -19.60
CA ALA A 23 -5.00 11.67 -19.64
C ALA A 23 -4.26 12.79 -20.37
N LYS A 24 -2.93 12.90 -20.21
CA LYS A 24 -2.11 13.84 -21.00
C LYS A 24 -2.07 13.47 -22.48
N LYS A 25 -1.90 12.18 -22.82
CA LYS A 25 -1.82 11.67 -24.20
C LYS A 25 -3.14 11.87 -24.96
N TYR A 26 -4.27 11.60 -24.31
CA TYR A 26 -5.60 11.63 -24.91
C TYR A 26 -6.40 12.91 -24.60
N LYS A 27 -5.75 13.97 -24.05
CA LYS A 27 -6.40 15.24 -23.66
C LYS A 27 -7.29 15.89 -24.74
N LYS A 28 -6.99 15.66 -26.03
CA LYS A 28 -7.74 16.19 -27.18
C LYS A 28 -8.66 15.16 -27.85
N ASN A 29 -8.69 13.92 -27.36
CA ASN A 29 -9.46 12.83 -27.95
C ASN A 29 -10.66 12.52 -27.05
N ASN A 30 -11.85 12.94 -27.48
CA ASN A 30 -13.10 12.75 -26.75
C ASN A 30 -13.64 11.31 -26.82
N ASP A 31 -13.09 10.48 -27.70
CA ASP A 31 -13.45 9.07 -27.89
C ASP A 31 -12.69 8.13 -26.94
N VAL A 32 -11.92 8.67 -25.98
CA VAL A 32 -11.26 7.89 -24.92
C VAL A 32 -11.79 8.31 -23.56
N GLU A 33 -12.22 7.32 -22.78
CA GLU A 33 -12.64 7.47 -21.39
C GLU A 33 -11.64 6.74 -20.48
N ILE A 34 -11.18 7.40 -19.42
CA ILE A 34 -10.19 6.84 -18.49
C ILE A 34 -10.79 6.88 -17.10
N THR A 35 -11.00 5.70 -16.52
CA THR A 35 -11.54 5.54 -15.17
C THR A 35 -10.44 5.00 -14.27
N LEU A 36 -10.13 5.72 -13.19
CA LEU A 36 -9.23 5.24 -12.13
C LEU A 36 -10.07 4.84 -10.93
N ILE A 37 -9.92 3.61 -10.47
CA ILE A 37 -10.59 3.07 -9.28
C ILE A 37 -9.54 2.69 -8.25
N ASP A 38 -9.72 3.15 -7.02
CA ASP A 38 -8.97 2.68 -5.85
C ASP A 38 -9.92 2.49 -4.66
N ARG A 39 -9.46 1.75 -3.65
CA ARG A 39 -10.18 1.56 -2.39
C ARG A 39 -10.12 2.80 -1.50
N ASN A 40 -9.04 3.57 -1.60
CA ASN A 40 -8.76 4.76 -0.79
C ASN A 40 -8.98 6.03 -1.62
N PRO A 41 -9.45 7.13 -1.01
CA PRO A 41 -9.67 8.40 -1.72
C PRO A 41 -8.37 9.20 -1.95
N TYR A 42 -7.20 8.65 -1.65
CA TYR A 42 -5.90 9.32 -1.68
C TYR A 42 -4.82 8.45 -2.37
N HIS A 43 -3.75 9.09 -2.84
CA HIS A 43 -2.59 8.43 -3.45
C HIS A 43 -1.40 8.47 -2.50
N THR A 44 -0.82 7.30 -2.18
CA THR A 44 0.39 7.18 -1.36
C THR A 44 1.65 7.04 -2.22
N LEU A 45 2.67 7.85 -1.93
CA LEU A 45 3.96 7.85 -2.61
C LEU A 45 5.00 6.91 -1.93
N MET A 46 4.86 5.60 -2.14
CA MET A 46 5.81 4.49 -1.90
C MET A 46 7.13 4.37 -2.76
N THR A 47 7.62 5.34 -3.57
CA THR A 47 8.84 5.15 -4.45
C THR A 47 10.16 5.19 -3.69
N GLU A 48 10.08 4.82 -2.42
CA GLU A 48 11.16 4.43 -1.53
C GLU A 48 11.21 2.88 -1.41
N LEU A 49 10.34 2.13 -2.11
CA LEU A 49 10.38 0.66 -2.17
C LEU A 49 10.68 0.11 -3.58
N HIS A 50 11.97 0.16 -3.94
CA HIS A 50 12.69 -0.65 -4.94
C HIS A 50 11.89 -1.67 -5.79
N GLU A 51 11.46 -1.24 -6.99
CA GLU A 51 10.68 -2.02 -7.96
C GLU A 51 11.46 -3.16 -8.69
N VAL A 52 10.73 -4.03 -9.43
CA VAL A 52 11.07 -4.65 -10.74
C VAL A 52 10.94 -6.19 -10.90
N ALA A 53 11.18 -7.04 -9.89
CA ALA A 53 11.06 -8.50 -10.08
C ALA A 53 9.71 -9.05 -9.59
N GLY A 54 8.97 -9.91 -10.31
CA GLY A 54 9.06 -10.38 -11.70
C GLY A 54 8.09 -11.56 -11.96
N GLY A 55 7.45 -11.68 -13.14
CA GLY A 55 6.41 -12.73 -13.35
C GLY A 55 6.01 -13.04 -14.82
N ARG A 56 4.87 -13.76 -15.01
CA ARG A 56 4.03 -13.92 -16.25
C ARG A 56 2.99 -15.07 -16.15
N VAL A 57 1.71 -14.91 -16.60
CA VAL A 57 0.97 -15.63 -17.71
C VAL A 57 -0.39 -14.90 -18.01
N HIS A 58 -1.28 -15.41 -18.91
CA HIS A 58 -2.32 -14.65 -19.66
C HIS A 58 -3.73 -15.39 -19.76
N PRO A 59 -4.75 -14.93 -20.55
CA PRO A 59 -6.17 -14.69 -20.16
C PRO A 59 -7.13 -15.89 -20.46
N GLU A 60 -8.43 -15.94 -20.08
CA GLU A 60 -9.56 -15.01 -20.36
C GLU A 60 -10.74 -15.09 -19.36
N SER A 61 -11.71 -14.17 -19.52
CA SER A 61 -13.09 -14.16 -18.98
C SER A 61 -13.37 -13.70 -17.54
N VAL A 62 -13.25 -12.38 -17.29
CA VAL A 62 -14.35 -11.51 -16.76
C VAL A 62 -14.11 -10.07 -17.26
N GLN A 63 -14.84 -9.56 -18.25
CA GLN A 63 -14.66 -8.19 -18.81
C GLN A 63 -15.26 -7.06 -17.95
N VAL A 64 -15.52 -7.33 -16.67
CA VAL A 64 -16.23 -6.42 -15.76
C VAL A 64 -15.54 -6.46 -14.41
N VAL A 65 -15.03 -5.31 -13.98
CA VAL A 65 -14.54 -5.16 -12.60
C VAL A 65 -15.74 -4.87 -11.70
N LYS A 66 -15.98 -5.73 -10.72
CA LYS A 66 -16.99 -5.51 -9.68
C LYS A 66 -16.36 -4.82 -8.48
N THR A 67 -16.97 -3.75 -8.00
CA THR A 67 -16.58 -3.05 -6.77
C THR A 67 -17.81 -2.92 -5.86
N THR A 68 -17.61 -2.46 -4.63
CA THR A 68 -18.71 -2.11 -3.71
C THR A 68 -19.57 -0.94 -4.22
N TYR A 69 -19.15 -0.24 -5.26
CA TYR A 69 -19.83 0.91 -5.86
C TYR A 69 -20.44 0.62 -7.23
N GLY A 70 -20.30 -0.60 -7.76
CA GLY A 70 -20.90 -1.01 -9.03
C GLY A 70 -20.00 -1.86 -9.92
N GLU A 71 -20.42 -2.02 -11.17
CA GLU A 71 -19.77 -2.85 -12.17
C GLU A 71 -19.22 -1.99 -13.32
N TYR A 72 -17.95 -2.22 -13.70
CA TYR A 72 -17.23 -1.39 -14.67
C TYR A 72 -16.75 -2.22 -15.86
N SER A 73 -17.39 -2.03 -17.01
CA SER A 73 -16.94 -2.54 -18.32
C SER A 73 -15.68 -1.81 -18.79
N TYR A 74 -14.76 -2.51 -19.45
CA TYR A 74 -13.54 -1.93 -20.03
C TYR A 74 -13.16 -2.56 -21.37
N ASP A 75 -12.52 -1.78 -22.24
CA ASP A 75 -11.84 -2.30 -23.44
C ASP A 75 -10.37 -2.62 -23.11
N TYR A 76 -9.76 -1.85 -22.20
CA TYR A 76 -8.42 -2.07 -21.69
C TYR A 76 -8.39 -1.99 -20.16
N LEU A 77 -7.79 -2.99 -19.51
CA LEU A 77 -7.58 -3.04 -18.07
C LEU A 77 -6.10 -2.84 -17.73
N VAL A 78 -5.82 -1.94 -16.80
CA VAL A 78 -4.50 -1.76 -16.18
C VAL A 78 -4.62 -2.12 -14.70
N ILE A 79 -3.88 -3.13 -14.26
CA ILE A 79 -3.85 -3.56 -12.85
C ILE A 79 -2.59 -2.98 -12.19
N GLY A 80 -2.80 -2.14 -11.17
CA GLY A 80 -1.76 -1.46 -10.39
C GLY A 80 -2.11 -1.40 -8.90
N THR A 81 -2.77 -2.44 -8.39
CA THR A 81 -3.32 -2.55 -7.03
C THR A 81 -2.28 -2.76 -5.92
N GLY A 82 -1.00 -2.88 -6.27
CA GLY A 82 0.07 -3.15 -5.31
C GLY A 82 0.10 -4.60 -4.82
N SER A 83 0.67 -4.80 -3.63
CA SER A 83 0.82 -6.07 -2.93
C SER A 83 0.42 -5.92 -1.45
N GLU A 84 0.49 -6.99 -0.66
CA GLU A 84 0.16 -7.01 0.77
C GLU A 84 1.33 -7.55 1.62
N PRO A 85 1.39 -7.27 2.93
CA PRO A 85 2.41 -7.81 3.83
C PRO A 85 2.45 -9.34 3.86
N ALA A 86 3.65 -9.91 3.68
CA ALA A 86 3.89 -11.35 3.75
C ALA A 86 4.43 -11.75 5.14
N PHE A 87 3.70 -12.62 5.84
CA PHE A 87 4.06 -13.10 7.19
C PHE A 87 4.83 -14.44 7.18
N PHE A 88 5.00 -15.07 6.01
CA PHE A 88 5.74 -16.32 5.78
C PHE A 88 5.37 -17.50 6.72
N GLY A 89 4.18 -17.48 7.33
CA GLY A 89 3.72 -18.51 8.27
C GLY A 89 4.40 -18.46 9.64
N VAL A 90 5.16 -17.41 9.98
CA VAL A 90 5.83 -17.28 11.28
C VAL A 90 4.78 -17.04 12.38
N PRO A 91 4.62 -17.95 13.37
CA PRO A 91 3.56 -17.84 14.38
C PRO A 91 3.69 -16.56 15.22
N GLY A 92 2.58 -15.89 15.49
CA GLY A 92 2.52 -14.73 16.37
C GLY A 92 2.89 -13.39 15.71
N VAL A 93 3.52 -13.38 14.52
CA VAL A 93 3.94 -12.12 13.86
C VAL A 93 2.73 -11.33 13.36
N LYS A 94 1.69 -12.00 12.87
CA LYS A 94 0.47 -11.33 12.38
C LYS A 94 -0.40 -10.81 13.55
N GLU A 95 -0.32 -11.47 14.70
CA GLU A 95 -1.16 -11.21 15.87
C GLU A 95 -0.53 -10.15 16.80
N ASN A 96 0.81 -10.10 16.89
CA ASN A 96 1.54 -9.23 17.83
C ASN A 96 2.43 -8.18 17.14
N GLY A 97 2.70 -8.33 15.84
CA GLY A 97 3.53 -7.41 15.06
C GLY A 97 2.73 -6.26 14.43
N PHE A 98 3.42 -5.16 14.15
CA PHE A 98 2.91 -4.08 13.31
C PHE A 98 3.41 -4.24 11.88
N THR A 99 2.54 -4.04 10.90
CA THR A 99 2.93 -3.82 9.50
C THR A 99 3.32 -2.35 9.31
N LEU A 100 4.10 -2.05 8.26
CA LEU A 100 4.35 -0.68 7.80
C LEU A 100 4.08 -0.63 6.30
N TRP A 101 2.79 -0.67 5.95
CA TRP A 101 2.34 -0.84 4.56
C TRP A 101 1.32 0.21 4.10
N SER A 102 0.71 0.91 5.06
CA SER A 102 -0.30 1.93 4.85
C SER A 102 -0.03 3.14 5.73
N PHE A 103 -0.66 4.27 5.42
CA PHE A 103 -0.57 5.47 6.26
C PHE A 103 -1.19 5.22 7.64
N GLU A 104 -2.29 4.47 7.69
CA GLU A 104 -2.97 4.04 8.91
C GLU A 104 -2.07 3.16 9.77
N ASP A 105 -1.24 2.30 9.18
CA ASP A 105 -0.26 1.50 9.90
C ASP A 105 0.85 2.35 10.53
N ALA A 106 1.38 3.32 9.79
CA ALA A 106 2.36 4.28 10.32
C ALA A 106 1.78 5.08 11.51
N LEU A 107 0.49 5.47 11.43
CA LEU A 107 -0.21 6.12 12.55
C LEU A 107 -0.39 5.19 13.76
N LYS A 108 -0.72 3.90 13.55
CA LYS A 108 -0.80 2.89 14.64
C LYS A 108 0.55 2.73 15.33
N ILE A 109 1.64 2.59 14.58
CA ILE A 109 3.00 2.46 15.11
C ILE A 109 3.35 3.71 15.94
N ARG A 110 3.19 4.92 15.36
CA ARG A 110 3.46 6.18 16.05
C ARG A 110 2.69 6.29 17.37
N LYS A 111 1.39 5.99 17.37
CA LYS A 111 0.57 6.00 18.58
C LYS A 111 1.03 4.96 19.59
N HIS A 112 1.34 3.74 19.14
CA HIS A 112 1.82 2.69 20.04
C HIS A 112 3.12 3.09 20.74
N ILE A 113 4.10 3.64 20.01
CA ILE A 113 5.34 4.17 20.57
C ILE A 113 5.04 5.21 21.66
N GLN A 114 4.21 6.22 21.35
CA GLN A 114 3.81 7.26 22.32
C GLN A 114 3.13 6.68 23.57
N ASP A 115 2.20 5.74 23.40
CA ASP A 115 1.50 5.08 24.51
C ASP A 115 2.47 4.23 25.37
N MET A 116 3.48 3.61 24.76
CA MET A 116 4.49 2.82 25.48
C MET A 116 5.46 3.70 26.25
N PHE A 117 5.94 4.82 25.68
CA PHE A 117 6.73 5.82 26.41
C PHE A 117 5.95 6.41 27.60
N ALA A 118 4.66 6.73 27.41
CA ALA A 118 3.80 7.23 28.48
C ALA A 118 3.70 6.22 29.65
N LYS A 119 3.44 4.93 29.36
CA LYS A 119 3.42 3.85 30.37
C LYS A 119 4.77 3.66 31.04
N ALA A 120 5.85 3.63 30.25
CA ALA A 120 7.22 3.45 30.73
C ALA A 120 7.64 4.56 31.71
N SER A 121 7.17 5.80 31.52
CA SER A 121 7.46 6.90 32.45
C SER A 121 6.85 6.71 33.85
N LEU A 122 5.78 5.91 33.97
CA LEU A 122 5.11 5.59 35.23
C LEU A 122 5.55 4.24 35.84
N GLU A 123 6.20 3.38 35.05
CA GLU A 123 6.65 2.06 35.49
C GLU A 123 7.91 2.15 36.37
N ARG A 124 7.78 1.69 37.62
CA ARG A 124 8.84 1.71 38.63
C ARG A 124 9.80 0.53 38.47
N ASN A 125 9.32 -0.62 38.02
CA ASN A 125 10.14 -1.81 37.80
C ASN A 125 11.06 -1.61 36.58
N ALA A 126 12.37 -1.58 36.81
CA ALA A 126 13.36 -1.31 35.76
C ALA A 126 13.38 -2.36 34.64
N ALA A 127 13.09 -3.64 34.93
CA ALA A 127 13.03 -4.70 33.92
C ALA A 127 11.80 -4.50 33.01
N LYS A 128 10.61 -4.32 33.60
CA LYS A 128 9.39 -4.03 32.83
C LYS A 128 9.50 -2.75 32.00
N ARG A 129 10.08 -1.68 32.59
CA ARG A 129 10.31 -0.42 31.86
C ARG A 129 11.26 -0.61 30.67
N LYS A 130 12.27 -1.50 30.79
CA LYS A 130 13.16 -1.87 29.67
C LYS A 130 12.40 -2.63 28.58
N GLU A 131 11.57 -3.61 28.94
CA GLU A 131 10.71 -4.34 27.99
C GLU A 131 9.79 -3.37 27.22
N MET A 132 9.14 -2.43 27.91
CA MET A 132 8.26 -1.42 27.30
C MET A 132 8.97 -0.49 26.30
N LEU A 133 10.29 -0.32 26.41
CA LEU A 133 11.13 0.55 25.57
C LEU A 133 12.03 -0.27 24.62
N THR A 134 11.76 -1.55 24.44
CA THR A 134 12.49 -2.41 23.50
C THR A 134 11.75 -2.45 22.16
N PHE A 135 12.42 -2.01 21.10
CA PHE A 135 11.90 -2.05 19.73
C PHE A 135 12.53 -3.20 18.95
N ILE A 136 11.72 -3.91 18.16
CA ILE A 136 12.17 -5.00 17.29
C ILE A 136 11.70 -4.69 15.86
N VAL A 137 12.64 -4.47 14.95
CA VAL A 137 12.36 -4.28 13.53
C VAL A 137 12.67 -5.58 12.79
N ALA A 138 11.62 -6.26 12.31
CA ALA A 138 11.73 -7.54 11.63
C ALA A 138 11.99 -7.36 10.13
N GLY A 139 13.26 -7.24 9.75
CA GLY A 139 13.71 -7.20 8.36
C GLY A 139 14.81 -6.16 8.13
N SER A 140 15.82 -6.52 7.35
CA SER A 140 16.97 -5.66 6.99
C SER A 140 16.92 -5.17 5.54
N GLY A 141 15.73 -5.17 4.93
CA GLY A 141 15.48 -4.47 3.66
C GLY A 141 15.38 -2.96 3.88
N PHE A 142 15.26 -2.20 2.79
CA PHE A 142 15.26 -0.73 2.78
C PHE A 142 14.38 -0.12 3.88
N THR A 143 13.08 -0.41 3.88
CA THR A 143 12.10 0.07 4.86
C THR A 143 12.42 -0.33 6.31
N GLY A 144 13.06 -1.48 6.52
CA GLY A 144 13.47 -1.92 7.86
C GLY A 144 14.68 -1.14 8.38
N ILE A 145 15.63 -0.82 7.49
CA ILE A 145 16.79 0.02 7.82
C ILE A 145 16.35 1.46 8.10
N GLU A 146 15.46 2.03 7.28
CA GLU A 146 14.91 3.38 7.51
C GLU A 146 14.09 3.46 8.80
N MET A 147 13.20 2.51 9.04
CA MET A 147 12.42 2.46 10.29
C MET A 147 13.32 2.33 11.52
N ALA A 148 14.42 1.57 11.43
CA ALA A 148 15.40 1.51 12.50
C ALA A 148 16.16 2.83 12.67
N GLY A 149 16.45 3.56 11.59
CA GLY A 149 17.07 4.88 11.61
C GLY A 149 16.20 5.95 12.26
N GLU A 150 14.90 5.97 11.95
CA GLU A 150 13.91 6.91 12.52
C GLU A 150 13.57 6.63 14.01
N LEU A 151 14.05 5.51 14.57
CA LEU A 151 13.84 5.12 15.97
C LEU A 151 15.03 5.43 16.90
N LEU A 152 16.18 5.85 16.36
CA LEU A 152 17.45 6.07 17.08
C LEU A 152 17.67 7.53 17.49
#